data_AF-A0A131YBH1-F1
#
_entry.id   AF-A0A131YBH1-F1
#
_cell.length_a   1.000
_cell.length_b   1.000
_cell.length_c   1.000
_cell.angle_alpha   90.00
_cell.angle_beta   90.00
_cell.angle_gamma   90.00
#
_symmetry.space_group_name_H-M   'P 1'
#
loop_
_entity.id
_entity.type
_entity.pdbx_description
1 polymer ?
#
loop_
_entity_poly.entity_id
_entity_poly.type
_entity_poly.pdbx_seq_one_letter_code
_entity_poly.pdbx_strand_id
1 'polypeptide(L)'
;MATYIVIFVLLLFCGTAVNGLAEKDPKCYFLPRAGHCDGSHNKRWYYNLLHGWCQKFERDKCAHNDNGFSSCEECNIQCKTPVCVEKVPKHWWWG
;
A
#
# COMPACT_ATOMS: atom_id res chain seq x y z
N MET A 1 5.40 30.21 -35.71
CA MET A 1 6.71 29.62 -35.34
C MET A 1 6.97 29.76 -33.85
N ALA A 2 6.95 30.97 -33.28
CA ALA A 2 7.08 31.18 -31.83
C ALA A 2 5.99 30.48 -30.98
N THR A 3 4.75 30.44 -31.46
CA THR A 3 3.62 29.77 -30.77
C THR A 3 3.80 28.25 -30.66
N TYR A 4 4.29 27.59 -31.71
CA TYR A 4 4.60 26.15 -31.67
C TYR A 4 5.76 25.83 -30.72
N ILE A 5 6.78 26.69 -30.67
CA ILE A 5 7.91 26.56 -29.75
C ILE A 5 7.42 26.69 -28.29
N VAL A 6 6.55 27.65 -27.99
CA VAL A 6 5.95 27.82 -26.66
C VAL A 6 5.10 26.61 -26.26
N ILE A 7 4.28 26.07 -27.18
CA ILE A 7 3.48 24.87 -26.90
C ILE A 7 4.38 23.65 -26.66
N PHE A 8 5.42 23.45 -27.47
CA PHE A 8 6.41 22.38 -27.24
C PHE A 8 7.12 22.53 -25.90
N VAL A 9 7.53 23.75 -25.54
CA VAL A 9 8.17 24.05 -24.26
C VAL A 9 7.21 23.79 -23.09
N LEU A 10 5.94 24.19 -23.19
CA LEU A 10 4.91 23.90 -22.18
C LEU A 10 4.62 22.39 -22.04
N LEU A 11 4.59 21.64 -23.15
CA LEU A 11 4.43 20.19 -23.13
C LEU A 11 5.66 19.47 -22.57
N LEU A 12 6.87 20.00 -22.82
CA LEU A 12 8.12 19.48 -22.23
C LEU A 12 8.24 19.80 -20.73
N PHE A 13 7.80 20.98 -20.28
CA PHE A 13 7.76 21.33 -18.85
C PHE A 13 6.62 20.61 -18.11
N CYS A 14 5.48 20.36 -18.74
CA CYS A 14 4.40 19.57 -18.16
C CYS A 14 4.72 18.07 -18.14
N GLY A 15 5.45 17.57 -19.15
CA GLY A 15 5.82 16.16 -19.27
C GLY A 15 6.95 15.70 -18.34
N THR A 16 7.75 16.62 -17.79
CA THR A 16 8.83 16.27 -16.86
C THR A 16 8.41 16.26 -15.39
N ALA A 17 7.27 16.88 -15.05
CA ALA A 17 6.76 16.92 -13.67
C ALA A 17 6.03 15.64 -13.23
N VAL A 18 5.82 14.66 -14.12
CA VAL A 18 5.06 13.43 -13.81
C VAL A 18 5.83 12.40 -12.96
N ASN A 19 7.11 12.62 -12.68
CA ASN A 19 7.96 11.61 -12.03
C ASN A 19 8.24 11.87 -10.53
N GLY A 20 7.52 12.81 -9.90
CA GLY A 20 7.81 13.25 -8.53
C GLY A 20 6.90 12.71 -7.43
N LEU A 21 5.74 12.13 -7.78
CA LEU A 21 4.83 11.55 -6.79
C LEU A 21 5.07 10.05 -6.77
N ALA A 22 5.84 9.57 -5.79
CA ALA A 22 6.02 8.14 -5.57
C ALA A 22 4.64 7.50 -5.33
N GLU A 23 4.05 6.96 -6.39
CA GLU A 23 2.71 6.38 -6.35
C GLU A 23 2.68 5.14 -5.44
N LYS A 24 1.55 4.95 -4.78
CA LYS A 24 1.30 3.79 -3.92
C LYS A 24 1.23 2.53 -4.78
N ASP A 25 1.84 1.43 -4.32
CA ASP A 25 1.77 0.16 -5.05
C ASP A 25 0.29 -0.26 -5.28
N PRO A 26 -0.12 -0.59 -6.51
CA PRO A 26 -1.49 -0.96 -6.84
C PRO A 26 -2.07 -2.10 -5.98
N LYS A 27 -1.24 -3.04 -5.51
CA LYS A 27 -1.71 -4.15 -4.68
C LYS A 27 -2.26 -3.71 -3.32
N CYS A 28 -1.89 -2.52 -2.87
CA CYS A 28 -2.44 -1.92 -1.66
C CYS A 28 -3.93 -1.54 -1.80
N TYR A 29 -4.52 -1.64 -2.99
CA TYR A 29 -5.94 -1.43 -3.25
C TYR A 29 -6.76 -2.73 -3.32
N PHE A 30 -6.13 -3.90 -3.22
CA PHE A 30 -6.86 -5.16 -3.15
C PHE A 30 -7.41 -5.41 -1.74
N LEU A 31 -8.62 -5.94 -1.67
CA LEU A 31 -9.17 -6.42 -0.39
C LEU A 31 -8.26 -7.51 0.18
N PRO A 32 -7.86 -7.44 1.46
CA PRO A 32 -6.97 -8.43 2.05
C PRO A 32 -7.65 -9.80 2.11
N ARG A 33 -6.94 -10.86 1.71
CA ARG A 33 -7.44 -12.23 1.80
C ARG A 33 -6.64 -13.01 2.84
N ALA A 34 -7.27 -13.32 3.97
CA ALA A 34 -6.67 -14.12 5.02
C ALA A 34 -6.94 -15.62 4.80
N GLY A 35 -5.94 -16.45 5.05
CA GLY A 35 -6.05 -17.92 5.07
C GLY A 35 -4.97 -18.52 5.96
N HIS A 36 -4.94 -19.86 6.11
CA HIS A 36 -3.90 -20.51 6.92
C HIS A 36 -2.52 -20.31 6.29
N CYS A 37 -1.51 -20.05 7.12
CA CYS A 37 -0.15 -19.97 6.63
C CYS A 37 0.32 -21.32 6.07
N ASP A 38 0.97 -21.29 4.91
CA ASP A 38 1.57 -22.46 4.25
C ASP A 38 2.92 -22.08 3.59
N GLY A 39 3.53 -23.01 2.85
CA GLY A 39 4.82 -22.78 2.20
C GLY A 39 4.82 -21.67 1.14
N SER A 40 3.68 -21.38 0.52
CA SER A 40 3.49 -20.34 -0.49
C SER A 40 2.91 -19.04 0.10
N HIS A 41 2.23 -19.11 1.24
CA HIS A 41 1.57 -18.00 1.92
C HIS A 41 2.13 -17.82 3.34
N ASN A 42 3.18 -17.00 3.46
CA ASN A 42 3.86 -16.73 4.73
C ASN A 42 3.84 -15.25 5.16
N LYS A 43 3.27 -14.37 4.33
CA LYS A 43 3.21 -12.92 4.57
C LYS A 43 2.13 -12.60 5.59
N ARG A 44 2.49 -11.84 6.63
CA ARG A 44 1.64 -11.59 7.82
C ARG A 44 1.13 -10.15 7.94
N TRP A 45 1.46 -9.29 6.99
CA TRP A 45 1.03 -7.89 6.98
C TRP A 45 0.21 -7.59 5.73
N TYR A 46 -0.74 -6.68 5.84
CA TYR A 46 -1.56 -6.18 4.74
C TYR A 46 -1.90 -4.71 4.94
N TYR A 47 -2.25 -4.03 3.86
CA TYR A 47 -2.79 -2.69 3.93
C TYR A 47 -4.31 -2.72 4.14
N ASN A 48 -4.77 -2.11 5.22
CA ASN A 48 -6.20 -1.97 5.47
C ASN A 48 -6.72 -0.66 4.84
N LEU A 49 -7.58 -0.79 3.82
CA LEU A 49 -8.18 0.36 3.13
C LEU A 49 -9.12 1.20 4.01
N LEU A 50 -9.82 0.57 4.96
CA LEU A 50 -10.72 1.27 5.87
C LEU A 50 -9.95 2.15 6.85
N HIS A 51 -8.85 1.64 7.38
CA HIS A 51 -8.05 2.37 8.36
C HIS A 51 -6.98 3.27 7.73
N GLY A 52 -6.53 2.95 6.52
CA GLY A 52 -5.48 3.68 5.84
C GLY A 52 -4.06 3.34 6.29
N TRP A 53 -3.85 2.27 7.07
CA TRP A 53 -2.55 1.84 7.56
C TRP A 53 -2.32 0.33 7.46
N CYS A 54 -1.06 -0.08 7.60
CA CYS A 54 -0.65 -1.48 7.57
C CYS A 54 -0.98 -2.19 8.89
N GLN A 55 -1.57 -3.39 8.78
CA GLN A 55 -1.99 -4.21 9.91
C GLN A 55 -1.46 -5.63 9.78
N LYS A 56 -1.30 -6.28 10.93
CA LYS A 56 -0.94 -7.69 11.00
C LYS A 56 -2.21 -8.54 10.90
N PHE A 57 -2.13 -9.65 10.17
CA PHE A 57 -3.13 -10.71 10.25
C PHE A 57 -3.10 -11.37 11.64
N GLU A 58 -4.15 -12.12 11.98
CA GLU A 58 -4.17 -12.97 13.18
C GLU A 58 -3.01 -13.99 13.16
N ARG A 59 -2.62 -14.52 14.33
CA ARG A 59 -1.39 -15.34 14.50
C ARG A 59 -1.23 -16.47 13.47
N ASP A 60 -2.32 -17.14 13.13
CA ASP A 60 -2.33 -18.31 12.25
C ASP A 60 -2.79 -17.98 10.83
N LYS A 61 -2.88 -16.69 10.50
CA LYS A 61 -3.35 -16.19 9.21
C LYS A 61 -2.23 -15.51 8.43
N CYS A 62 -2.20 -15.80 7.13
CA CYS A 62 -1.29 -15.21 6.16
C CYS A 62 -2.06 -14.70 4.94
N ALA A 63 -1.44 -13.80 4.18
CA ALA A 63 -1.99 -13.23 2.96
C ALA A 63 -2.09 -14.29 1.85
N HIS A 64 -3.27 -14.41 1.23
CA HIS A 64 -3.57 -15.28 0.09
C HIS A 64 -3.87 -14.48 -1.19
N ASN A 65 -3.35 -13.25 -1.24
CA ASN A 65 -3.35 -12.39 -2.41
C ASN A 65 -2.22 -11.36 -2.33
N ASP A 66 -2.11 -10.51 -3.35
CA ASP A 66 -0.98 -9.58 -3.49
C ASP A 66 -0.95 -8.47 -2.44
N ASN A 67 -2.05 -8.21 -1.73
CA ASN A 67 -2.07 -7.35 -0.54
C ASN A 67 -1.49 -8.09 0.68
N GLY A 68 -0.22 -8.48 0.55
CA GLY A 68 0.53 -9.24 1.54
C GLY A 68 1.98 -8.80 1.58
N PHE A 69 2.50 -8.56 2.78
CA PHE A 69 3.87 -8.11 3.05
C PHE A 69 4.50 -8.92 4.19
N SER A 70 5.83 -9.07 4.14
CA SER A 70 6.59 -9.89 5.10
C SER A 70 6.81 -9.16 6.42
N SER A 71 6.96 -7.84 6.35
CA SER A 71 7.13 -6.96 7.49
C SER A 71 6.21 -5.75 7.39
N CYS A 72 6.03 -5.06 8.52
CA CYS A 72 5.25 -3.84 8.53
C CYS A 72 5.95 -2.71 7.76
N GLU A 73 7.28 -2.63 7.86
CA GLU A 73 8.09 -1.66 7.13
C GLU A 73 7.94 -1.81 5.61
N GLU A 74 7.96 -3.04 5.11
CA GLU A 74 7.72 -3.33 3.69
C GLU A 74 6.35 -2.81 3.24
N CYS A 75 5.31 -3.09 4.04
CA CYS A 75 3.97 -2.59 3.78
C CYS A 75 3.93 -1.05 3.78
N ASN A 76 4.58 -0.38 4.74
CA ASN A 76 4.58 1.08 4.82
C ASN A 76 5.26 1.75 3.63
N ILE A 77 6.41 1.22 3.20
CA ILE A 77 7.18 1.77 2.08
C ILE A 77 6.37 1.66 0.77
N GLN A 78 5.73 0.52 0.57
CA GLN A 78 4.99 0.22 -0.66
C GLN A 78 3.62 0.91 -0.66
N CYS A 79 2.94 0.94 0.49
CA CYS A 79 1.61 1.54 0.63
C CYS A 79 1.60 2.99 1.11
N LYS A 80 2.77 3.63 1.25
CA LYS A 80 2.94 5.05 1.61
C LYS A 80 2.18 5.43 2.88
N THR A 81 2.30 4.61 3.93
CA THR A 81 1.61 4.83 5.20
C THR A 81 2.55 5.46 6.23
N PRO A 82 2.06 6.38 7.10
CA PRO A 82 2.90 7.07 8.06
C PRO A 82 3.30 6.21 9.26
N VAL A 83 2.53 5.17 9.62
CA VAL A 83 2.73 4.41 10.87
C VAL A 83 2.31 2.94 10.74
N CYS A 84 3.13 2.06 11.32
CA CYS A 84 2.82 0.66 11.60
C CYS A 84 2.01 0.51 12.89
N VAL A 85 0.79 -0.04 12.83
CA VAL A 85 0.00 -0.34 14.03
C VAL A 85 0.09 -1.84 14.33
N GLU A 86 1.07 -2.25 15.14
CA GLU A 86 1.22 -3.66 15.54
C GLU A 86 0.15 -4.11 16.55
N LYS A 87 -0.46 -3.17 17.29
CA LYS A 87 -1.56 -3.43 18.22
C LYS A 87 -2.68 -2.43 17.95
N VAL A 88 -3.75 -2.88 17.32
CA VAL A 88 -5.00 -2.11 17.27
C VAL A 88 -5.55 -2.07 18.70
N PRO A 89 -5.81 -0.89 19.29
CA PRO A 89 -6.47 -0.81 20.57
C PRO A 89 -7.83 -1.50 20.47
N LYS A 90 -8.00 -2.60 21.22
CA LYS A 90 -9.29 -3.27 21.36
C LYS A 90 -10.21 -2.31 22.12
N HIS A 91 -11.08 -1.60 21.40
CA HIS A 91 -12.16 -0.83 21.99
C HIS A 91 -13.35 -1.79 22.23
N TRP A 92 -13.83 -1.83 23.47
CA TRP A 92 -14.59 -2.94 24.05
C TRP A 92 -16.08 -2.94 23.68
N TRP A 93 -16.47 -3.53 22.54
CA TRP A 93 -17.91 -3.67 22.22
C TRP A 93 -18.41 -5.01 21.67
N TRP A 94 -17.66 -6.11 21.78
CA TRP A 94 -18.26 -7.44 21.57
C TRP A 94 -17.71 -8.42 22.62
N GLY A 95 -18.52 -8.60 23.68
CA GLY A 95 -18.56 -9.85 24.45
C GLY A 95 -19.48 -10.84 23.75
#